data_AF-A0AAU7P544-F1
#
_entry.id   AF-A0AAU7P544-F1
#
_cell.length_a   1.000
_cell.length_b   1.000
_cell.length_c   1.000
_cell.angle_alpha   90.00
_cell.angle_beta   90.00
_cell.angle_gamma   90.00
#
_symmetry.space_group_name_H-M   'P 1'
#
loop_
_entity.id
_entity.type
_entity.pdbx_description
1 polymer ?
#
loop_
_entity_poly.entity_id
_entity_poly.type
_entity_poly.pdbx_seq_one_letter_code
_entity_poly.pdbx_strand_id
1 'polypeptide(L)'
;MLLMPLHKPWSRHNIPWVTLLLVLINVVVYLGYQRRDDDLVDNAVHYYVESGLGTLEAQAHARYLAQTADPKRRAARQGKLDSVPAPQRIAYLAHLTMHDVAFAQALREGTLFKDEAQMRQWRGLRAPYDARLSQVFTLRHLQRSSEWSPARMLTATFLHGDFDHLFGNMVFLLALGTLLEGAIGSGWFLLLYLLGGFGASAASLWWRWGEPGGGLGASGAIAALMGAFCVVWGRRRVRFFYWFFVVFNYVRGPAILLLPLWLGWELYSLLGSDNGGVAFEAHAGGLISGALLGALLVAVRQTRPAFMDEDAAAQVDDRWERAQRHLGRMENLEAERLLAELASEQPHSQDVALARYRVARNAGRTQDVVRHAQTLLHLPSHHAQQTRVQLGVAAELSKDKIAVALPARMALVDACLRNGLLADAERLLKECDIDAPRAELAQHWFVLALRHGELQAGEQRTRLLQLVRDQFPEQGQAAKARFLLENG
;
A
#
# COMPACT_ATOMS: atom_id res chain seq x y z
N MET A 1 5.13 -15.75 1.32
CA MET A 1 4.39 -15.01 0.29
C MET A 1 3.30 -14.20 0.99
N LEU A 2 3.42 -12.88 1.08
CA LEU A 2 2.35 -12.05 1.67
C LEU A 2 1.41 -11.58 0.55
N LEU A 3 0.13 -11.89 0.67
CA LEU A 3 -0.91 -11.42 -0.25
C LEU A 3 -1.54 -10.14 0.33
N MET A 4 -1.22 -8.96 -0.20
CA MET A 4 -1.80 -7.69 0.23
C MET A 4 -2.79 -7.18 -0.83
N PRO A 5 -4.08 -7.00 -0.51
CA PRO A 5 -5.01 -6.51 -1.50
C PRO A 5 -4.83 -5.00 -1.73
N LEU A 6 -4.60 -4.61 -2.98
CA LEU A 6 -4.47 -3.20 -3.40
C LEU A 6 -5.41 -2.95 -4.57
N HIS A 7 -6.61 -2.45 -4.29
CA HIS A 7 -7.62 -2.25 -5.33
C HIS A 7 -7.32 -1.07 -6.26
N LYS A 8 -6.84 0.07 -5.74
CA LYS A 8 -6.44 1.27 -6.52
C LYS A 8 -5.07 1.80 -6.07
N PRO A 9 -4.24 2.37 -6.97
CA PRO A 9 -3.03 3.08 -6.56
C PRO A 9 -3.40 4.29 -5.68
N TRP A 10 -2.51 4.66 -4.77
CA TRP A 10 -2.76 5.77 -3.87
C TRP A 10 -2.85 7.09 -4.65
N SER A 11 -3.91 7.84 -4.40
CA SER A 11 -4.12 9.20 -4.89
C SER A 11 -4.60 10.05 -3.71
N ARG A 12 -4.50 11.38 -3.78
CA ARG A 12 -4.96 12.28 -2.68
C ARG A 12 -6.40 12.00 -2.22
N HIS A 13 -7.23 11.43 -3.09
CA HIS A 13 -8.64 11.12 -2.82
C HIS A 13 -8.87 9.69 -2.30
N ASN A 14 -7.87 8.81 -2.37
CA ASN A 14 -7.95 7.39 -2.02
C ASN A 14 -6.98 6.98 -0.89
N ILE A 15 -6.36 7.95 -0.20
CA ILE A 15 -5.49 7.64 0.96
C ILE A 15 -6.38 7.16 2.11
N PRO A 16 -6.10 5.98 2.69
CA PRO A 16 -6.88 5.43 3.79
C PRO A 16 -6.40 6.03 5.13
N TRP A 17 -6.72 7.31 5.33
CA TRP A 17 -6.23 8.10 6.47
C TRP A 17 -6.60 7.50 7.82
N VAL A 18 -7.82 6.98 7.97
CA VAL A 18 -8.26 6.39 9.23
C VAL A 18 -7.57 5.05 9.47
N THR A 19 -7.38 4.24 8.44
CA THR A 19 -6.61 2.99 8.55
C THR A 19 -5.19 3.28 9.02
N LEU A 20 -4.50 4.24 8.41
CA LEU A 20 -3.15 4.65 8.80
C LEU A 20 -3.11 5.22 10.22
N LEU A 21 -4.11 6.02 10.60
CA LEU A 21 -4.23 6.56 11.95
C LEU A 21 -4.44 5.46 12.99
N LEU A 22 -5.31 4.48 12.72
CA LEU A 22 -5.54 3.35 13.61
C LEU A 22 -4.27 2.52 13.78
N VAL A 23 -3.53 2.26 12.69
CA VAL A 23 -2.23 1.59 12.76
C VAL A 23 -1.27 2.37 13.64
N LEU A 24 -1.15 3.68 13.44
CA LEU A 24 -0.29 4.54 14.25
C LEU A 24 -0.68 4.50 15.73
N ILE A 25 -1.98 4.59 16.05
CA ILE A 25 -2.46 4.55 17.44
C ILE A 25 -2.06 3.22 18.10
N ASN A 26 -2.29 2.09 17.43
CA ASN A 26 -1.93 0.77 17.97
C ASN A 26 -0.43 0.65 18.22
N VAL A 27 0.41 1.13 17.29
CA VAL A 27 1.87 1.15 17.45
C VAL A 27 2.30 2.06 18.60
N VAL A 28 1.71 3.25 18.73
CA VAL A 28 2.02 4.19 19.83
C VAL A 28 1.59 3.63 21.19
N VAL A 29 0.43 2.97 21.26
CA VAL A 29 -0.04 2.31 22.48
C VAL A 29 0.94 1.23 22.91
N TYR A 30 1.33 0.35 21.99
CA TYR A 30 2.24 -0.76 22.30
C TYR A 30 3.67 -0.29 22.64
N LEU A 31 4.31 0.49 21.77
CA LEU A 31 5.71 0.91 21.95
C LEU A 31 5.87 2.05 22.96
N GLY A 32 4.81 2.79 23.24
CA GLY A 32 4.80 3.90 24.19
C GLY A 32 4.28 3.50 25.56
N TYR A 33 2.98 3.19 25.64
CA TYR A 33 2.28 2.99 26.91
C TYR A 33 2.50 1.59 27.51
N GLN A 34 2.52 0.53 26.69
CA GLN A 34 2.72 -0.85 27.18
C GLN A 34 4.21 -1.21 27.37
N ARG A 35 5.15 -0.34 26.97
CA ARG A 35 6.59 -0.62 26.96
C ARG A 35 7.17 -1.08 28.30
N ARG A 36 6.61 -0.65 29.42
CA ARG A 36 7.08 -0.97 30.78
C ARG A 36 6.19 -1.97 31.51
N ASP A 37 5.16 -2.49 30.86
CA ASP A 37 4.17 -3.33 31.55
C ASP A 37 4.82 -4.60 32.12
N ASP A 38 5.71 -5.24 31.36
CA ASP A 38 6.42 -6.46 31.82
C ASP A 38 7.28 -6.17 33.06
N ASP A 39 8.10 -5.12 33.03
CA ASP A 39 8.93 -4.71 34.18
C ASP A 39 8.08 -4.39 35.43
N LEU A 40 6.92 -3.74 35.23
CA LEU A 40 6.00 -3.37 36.31
C LEU A 40 5.28 -4.60 36.88
N VAL A 41 4.91 -5.55 36.02
CA VAL A 41 4.33 -6.84 36.44
C VAL A 41 5.37 -7.63 37.23
N ASP A 42 6.59 -7.74 36.72
CA ASP A 42 7.68 -8.44 37.41
C ASP A 42 7.98 -7.81 38.78
N ASN A 43 7.99 -6.47 38.86
CA ASN A 43 8.14 -5.77 40.14
C ASN A 43 7.00 -6.09 41.13
N ALA A 44 5.76 -6.17 40.64
CA ALA A 44 4.61 -6.53 41.46
C ALA A 44 4.67 -7.98 41.93
N VAL A 45 5.02 -8.91 41.05
CA VAL A 45 5.17 -10.34 41.36
C VAL A 45 6.32 -10.56 42.35
N HIS A 46 7.45 -9.88 42.18
CA HIS A 46 8.56 -9.95 43.12
C HIS A 46 8.13 -9.53 44.53
N TYR A 47 7.45 -8.38 44.65
CA TYR A 47 6.88 -7.95 45.93
C TYR A 47 5.86 -8.96 46.49
N TYR A 48 5.01 -9.54 45.64
CA TYR A 48 4.01 -10.54 46.05
C TYR A 48 4.64 -11.79 46.69
N VAL A 49 5.74 -12.25 46.11
CA VAL A 49 6.50 -13.42 46.58
C VAL A 49 7.24 -13.10 47.88
N GLU A 50 7.94 -11.96 47.96
CA GLU A 50 8.79 -11.63 49.11
C GLU A 50 8.04 -11.11 50.34
N SER A 51 6.95 -10.37 50.15
CA SER A 51 6.23 -9.71 51.26
C SER A 51 5.46 -10.67 52.17
N GLY A 52 5.38 -11.96 51.81
CA GLY A 52 4.52 -12.94 52.47
C GLY A 52 3.05 -12.86 52.07
N LEU A 53 2.65 -11.88 51.24
CA LEU A 53 1.28 -11.73 50.73
C LEU A 53 0.79 -13.01 50.04
N GLY A 54 1.61 -13.61 49.18
CA GLY A 54 1.25 -14.82 48.46
C GLY A 54 0.95 -16.01 49.36
N THR A 55 1.54 -16.08 50.56
CA THR A 55 1.24 -17.18 51.51
C THR A 55 -0.17 -17.04 52.11
N LEU A 56 -0.62 -15.81 52.39
CA LEU A 56 -1.96 -15.53 52.89
C LEU A 56 -3.00 -15.84 51.80
N GLU A 57 -2.72 -15.44 50.57
CA GLU A 57 -3.61 -15.65 49.44
C GLU A 57 -3.64 -17.10 48.95
N ALA A 58 -2.56 -17.87 49.11
CA ALA A 58 -2.58 -19.32 48.87
C ALA A 58 -3.54 -20.05 49.81
N GLN A 59 -3.56 -19.65 51.09
CA GLN A 59 -4.53 -20.20 52.06
C GLN A 59 -5.96 -19.78 51.73
N ALA A 60 -6.17 -18.53 51.32
CA ALA A 60 -7.46 -18.04 50.87
C ALA A 60 -7.94 -18.76 49.60
N HIS A 61 -7.03 -19.02 48.66
CA HIS A 61 -7.30 -19.74 47.42
C HIS A 61 -7.74 -21.19 47.70
N ALA A 62 -7.10 -21.88 48.63
CA ALA A 62 -7.52 -23.22 49.05
C ALA A 62 -8.98 -23.24 49.57
N ARG A 63 -9.38 -22.22 50.35
CA ARG A 63 -10.78 -22.06 50.82
C ARG A 63 -11.72 -21.72 49.67
N TYR A 64 -11.30 -20.86 48.75
CA TYR A 64 -12.06 -20.51 47.56
C TYR A 64 -12.34 -21.73 46.66
N LEU A 65 -11.36 -22.61 46.48
CA LEU A 65 -11.55 -23.88 45.77
C LEU A 65 -12.53 -24.80 46.50
N ALA A 66 -12.43 -24.90 47.83
CA ALA A 66 -13.38 -25.68 48.62
C ALA A 66 -14.82 -25.15 48.49
N GLN A 67 -15.00 -23.82 48.46
CA GLN A 67 -16.31 -23.16 48.29
C GLN A 67 -16.84 -23.19 46.86
N THR A 68 -16.02 -23.53 45.85
CA THR A 68 -16.46 -23.59 44.44
C THR A 68 -17.46 -24.74 44.25
N ALA A 69 -18.75 -24.42 44.11
CA ALA A 69 -19.84 -25.41 44.09
C ALA A 69 -19.79 -26.40 42.91
N ASP A 70 -19.34 -25.95 41.73
CA ASP A 70 -19.22 -26.80 40.54
C ASP A 70 -17.98 -27.72 40.63
N PRO A 71 -18.17 -29.05 40.71
CA PRO A 71 -17.06 -30.01 40.83
C PRO A 71 -16.10 -29.97 39.64
N LYS A 72 -16.60 -29.72 38.43
CA LYS A 72 -15.77 -29.68 37.20
C LYS A 72 -14.88 -28.46 37.22
N ARG A 73 -15.42 -27.29 37.54
CA ARG A 73 -14.65 -26.04 37.67
C ARG A 73 -13.61 -26.12 38.79
N ARG A 74 -13.98 -26.75 39.93
CA ARG A 74 -13.04 -27.00 41.03
C ARG A 74 -11.87 -27.87 40.57
N ALA A 75 -12.15 -29.00 39.93
CA ALA A 75 -11.12 -29.92 39.43
C ALA A 75 -10.22 -29.26 38.37
N ALA A 76 -10.79 -28.46 37.46
CA ALA A 76 -10.03 -27.75 36.45
C ALA A 76 -9.08 -26.70 37.05
N ARG A 77 -9.55 -25.91 38.03
CA ARG A 77 -8.73 -24.92 38.74
C ARG A 77 -7.61 -25.58 39.56
N GLN A 78 -7.93 -26.66 40.27
CA GLN A 78 -6.96 -27.43 41.05
C GLN A 78 -5.89 -28.07 40.15
N GLY A 79 -6.31 -28.70 39.05
CA GLY A 79 -5.40 -29.33 38.09
C GLY A 79 -4.40 -28.35 37.47
N LYS A 80 -4.83 -27.11 37.15
CA LYS A 80 -3.93 -26.06 36.68
C LYS A 80 -2.91 -25.61 37.74
N LEU A 81 -3.31 -25.53 39.00
CA LEU A 81 -2.38 -25.20 40.09
C LEU A 81 -1.38 -26.34 40.33
N ASP A 82 -1.83 -27.59 40.22
CA ASP A 82 -1.01 -28.78 40.43
C ASP A 82 0.02 -28.99 39.32
N SER A 83 -0.29 -28.57 38.08
CA SER A 83 0.66 -28.61 36.97
C SER A 83 1.81 -27.62 37.11
N VAL A 84 1.70 -26.61 37.99
CA VAL A 84 2.76 -25.62 38.24
C VAL A 84 3.77 -26.17 39.25
N PRO A 85 5.09 -26.14 38.94
CA PRO A 85 6.13 -26.57 39.89
C PRO A 85 6.01 -25.85 41.24
N ALA A 86 6.20 -26.60 42.34
CA ALA A 86 6.00 -26.08 43.69
C ALA A 86 6.69 -24.72 43.98
N PRO A 87 7.94 -24.47 43.55
CA PRO A 87 8.60 -23.18 43.77
C PRO A 87 7.92 -22.00 43.06
N GLN A 88 7.18 -22.25 41.98
CA GLN A 88 6.57 -21.23 41.13
C GLN A 88 5.10 -20.97 41.48
N ARG A 89 4.49 -21.78 42.36
CA ARG A 89 3.04 -21.69 42.67
C ARG A 89 2.64 -20.33 43.26
N ILE A 90 3.49 -19.71 44.06
CA ILE A 90 3.20 -18.38 44.63
C ILE A 90 3.22 -17.30 43.55
N ALA A 91 4.22 -17.31 42.66
CA ALA A 91 4.27 -16.40 41.52
C ALA A 91 3.07 -16.62 40.58
N TYR A 92 2.69 -17.88 40.35
CA TYR A 92 1.49 -18.23 39.60
C TYR A 92 0.21 -17.66 40.23
N LEU A 93 0.07 -17.72 41.56
CA LEU A 93 -1.06 -17.11 42.27
C LEU A 93 -1.11 -15.59 42.10
N ALA A 94 0.04 -14.91 42.00
CA ALA A 94 0.09 -13.49 41.67
C ALA A 94 -0.62 -13.22 40.34
N HIS A 95 -0.26 -13.95 39.27
CA HIS A 95 -0.94 -13.85 37.97
C HIS A 95 -2.41 -14.24 38.06
N LEU A 96 -2.76 -15.27 38.84
CA LEU A 96 -4.15 -15.67 39.05
C LEU A 96 -4.97 -14.52 39.64
N THR A 97 -4.42 -13.73 40.56
CA THR A 97 -5.12 -12.56 41.14
C THR A 97 -5.28 -11.39 40.17
N MET A 98 -4.49 -11.34 39.09
CA MET A 98 -4.61 -10.32 38.03
C MET A 98 -5.73 -10.68 37.03
N HIS A 99 -6.03 -11.98 36.87
CA HIS A 99 -6.91 -12.49 35.83
C HIS A 99 -8.20 -13.15 36.35
N ASP A 100 -8.21 -13.76 37.53
CA ASP A 100 -9.39 -14.34 38.19
C ASP A 100 -10.07 -13.27 39.07
N VAL A 101 -10.95 -12.51 38.45
CA VAL A 101 -11.65 -11.41 39.14
C VAL A 101 -12.62 -11.93 40.20
N ALA A 102 -13.21 -13.12 40.03
CA ALA A 102 -14.09 -13.70 41.04
C ALA A 102 -13.30 -14.03 42.31
N PHE A 103 -12.10 -14.58 42.16
CA PHE A 103 -11.19 -14.77 43.28
C PHE A 103 -10.73 -13.43 43.89
N ALA A 104 -10.33 -12.46 43.06
CA ALA A 104 -9.92 -11.14 43.54
C ALA A 104 -11.03 -10.40 44.29
N GLN A 105 -12.28 -10.55 43.86
CA GLN A 105 -13.46 -9.99 44.53
C GLN A 105 -13.73 -10.70 45.86
N ALA A 106 -13.69 -12.04 45.90
CA ALA A 106 -13.86 -12.81 47.13
C ALA A 106 -12.78 -12.49 48.18
N LEU A 107 -11.54 -12.23 47.74
CA LEU A 107 -10.49 -11.70 48.61
C LEU A 107 -10.88 -10.34 49.22
N ARG A 108 -11.44 -9.42 48.42
CA ARG A 108 -11.82 -8.07 48.88
C ARG A 108 -13.04 -8.06 49.79
N GLU A 109 -14.02 -8.93 49.54
CA GLU A 109 -15.17 -9.17 50.42
C GLU A 109 -14.74 -9.75 51.76
N GLY A 110 -13.59 -10.42 51.80
CA GLY A 110 -12.94 -10.85 53.03
C GLY A 110 -13.48 -12.16 53.62
N THR A 111 -14.41 -12.81 52.92
CA THR A 111 -15.03 -14.10 53.31
C THR A 111 -14.05 -15.28 53.32
N LEU A 112 -12.88 -15.10 52.70
CA LEU A 112 -11.85 -16.12 52.59
C LEU A 112 -10.80 -16.10 53.71
N PHE A 113 -10.83 -15.11 54.61
CA PHE A 113 -9.88 -15.01 55.73
C PHE A 113 -10.46 -15.61 57.01
N LYS A 114 -9.59 -16.13 57.89
CA LYS A 114 -10.02 -16.79 59.13
C LYS A 114 -10.65 -15.83 60.13
N ASP A 115 -10.07 -14.65 60.27
CA ASP A 115 -10.43 -13.64 61.24
C ASP A 115 -10.10 -12.22 60.73
N GLU A 116 -10.56 -11.22 61.47
CA GLU A 116 -10.38 -9.82 61.12
C GLU A 116 -8.89 -9.38 61.19
N ALA A 117 -8.10 -10.00 62.06
CA ALA A 117 -6.68 -9.69 62.21
C ALA A 117 -5.89 -10.09 60.94
N GLN A 118 -6.13 -11.30 60.44
CA GLN A 118 -5.58 -11.77 59.17
C GLN A 118 -6.03 -10.89 58.00
N MET A 119 -7.29 -10.44 58.01
CA MET A 119 -7.79 -9.51 56.98
C MET A 119 -7.07 -8.15 57.02
N ARG A 120 -6.82 -7.58 58.20
CA ARG A 120 -6.06 -6.33 58.35
C ARG A 120 -4.62 -6.48 57.87
N GLN A 121 -3.97 -7.60 58.23
CA GLN A 121 -2.63 -7.93 57.74
C GLN A 121 -2.61 -8.04 56.21
N TRP A 122 -3.56 -8.79 55.64
CA TRP A 122 -3.69 -8.92 54.18
C TRP A 122 -3.89 -7.56 53.52
N ARG A 123 -4.78 -6.69 54.02
CA ARG A 123 -4.97 -5.33 53.46
C ARG A 123 -3.69 -4.51 53.47
N GLY A 124 -2.92 -4.57 54.57
CA GLY A 124 -1.64 -3.87 54.69
C GLY A 124 -0.60 -4.34 53.66
N LEU A 125 -0.54 -5.65 53.40
CA LEU A 125 0.37 -6.24 52.40
C LEU A 125 -0.13 -6.07 50.96
N ARG A 126 -1.45 -6.11 50.75
CA ARG A 126 -2.11 -6.02 49.45
C ARG A 126 -2.07 -4.60 48.89
N ALA A 127 -2.18 -3.56 49.72
CA ALA A 127 -2.23 -2.19 49.23
C ALA A 127 -0.97 -1.79 48.40
N PRO A 128 0.27 -2.08 48.82
CA PRO A 128 1.46 -1.83 47.99
C PRO A 128 1.54 -2.71 46.73
N TYR A 129 0.94 -3.90 46.72
CA TYR A 129 0.85 -4.75 45.54
C TYR A 129 -0.15 -4.17 44.53
N ASP A 130 -1.36 -3.82 44.97
CA ASP A 130 -2.38 -3.18 44.13
C ASP A 130 -1.88 -1.82 43.59
N ALA A 131 -1.11 -1.06 44.38
CA ALA A 131 -0.48 0.19 43.92
C ALA A 131 0.50 -0.02 42.76
N ARG A 132 1.27 -1.12 42.76
CA ARG A 132 2.16 -1.49 41.64
C ARG A 132 1.35 -1.93 40.43
N LEU A 133 0.37 -2.81 40.61
CA LEU A 133 -0.51 -3.25 39.52
C LEU A 133 -1.28 -2.09 38.88
N SER A 134 -1.63 -1.06 39.66
CA SER A 134 -2.32 0.12 39.13
C SER A 134 -1.47 0.96 38.16
N GLN A 135 -0.16 0.74 38.11
CA GLN A 135 0.75 1.40 37.17
C GLN A 135 0.83 0.67 35.83
N VAL A 136 0.48 -0.62 35.79
CA VAL A 136 0.50 -1.44 34.58
C VAL A 136 -0.61 -0.97 33.65
N PHE A 137 -0.25 -0.47 32.48
CA PHE A 137 -1.19 0.14 31.53
C PHE A 137 -2.19 -0.89 31.02
N THR A 138 -1.71 -2.07 30.61
CA THR A 138 -2.55 -3.17 30.11
C THR A 138 -3.61 -3.58 31.12
N LEU A 139 -3.27 -3.77 32.41
CA LEU A 139 -4.24 -4.23 33.42
C LEU A 139 -5.37 -3.23 33.70
N ARG A 140 -5.16 -1.95 33.40
CA ARG A 140 -6.18 -0.89 33.54
C ARG A 140 -7.20 -0.91 32.40
N HIS A 141 -6.74 -1.27 31.20
CA HIS A 141 -7.51 -1.16 29.95
C HIS A 141 -7.97 -2.50 29.37
N LEU A 142 -7.40 -3.62 29.84
CA LEU A 142 -7.76 -4.98 29.45
C LEU A 142 -9.25 -5.25 29.68
N GLN A 143 -9.91 -5.87 28.71
CA GLN A 143 -11.28 -6.32 28.88
C GLN A 143 -11.30 -7.59 29.74
N ARG A 144 -11.99 -7.53 30.89
CA ARG A 144 -12.07 -8.65 31.84
C ARG A 144 -13.36 -9.44 31.61
N SER A 145 -13.28 -10.76 31.67
CA SER A 145 -14.43 -11.64 31.40
C SER A 145 -15.47 -11.67 32.53
N SER A 146 -15.29 -10.89 33.58
CA SER A 146 -16.16 -10.83 34.76
C SER A 146 -16.81 -9.46 34.97
N GLU A 147 -16.54 -8.50 34.07
CA GLU A 147 -16.92 -7.10 34.27
C GLU A 147 -17.51 -6.54 32.97
N TRP A 148 -18.69 -5.93 33.09
CA TRP A 148 -19.24 -5.11 32.03
C TRP A 148 -18.65 -3.69 32.10
N SER A 149 -17.68 -3.40 31.23
CA SER A 149 -17.00 -2.11 31.17
C SER A 149 -16.87 -1.63 29.73
N PRO A 150 -17.81 -0.81 29.21
CA PRO A 150 -17.78 -0.35 27.83
C PRO A 150 -16.48 0.36 27.43
N ALA A 151 -15.90 1.11 28.37
CA ALA A 151 -14.61 1.77 28.15
C ALA A 151 -13.46 0.77 27.93
N ARG A 152 -13.42 -0.35 28.68
CA ARG A 152 -12.42 -1.41 28.49
C ARG A 152 -12.67 -2.22 27.23
N MET A 153 -13.93 -2.48 26.87
CA MET A 153 -14.26 -3.15 25.61
C MET A 153 -13.74 -2.39 24.39
N LEU A 154 -13.77 -1.05 24.43
CA LEU A 154 -13.17 -0.22 23.39
C LEU A 154 -11.64 -0.12 23.52
N THR A 155 -11.13 0.22 24.71
CA THR A 155 -9.68 0.44 24.88
C THR A 155 -8.84 -0.83 24.73
N ALA A 156 -9.37 -2.00 25.09
CA ALA A 156 -8.71 -3.29 24.88
C ALA A 156 -8.46 -3.62 23.40
N THR A 157 -9.25 -3.03 22.48
CA THR A 157 -9.05 -3.16 21.02
C THR A 157 -7.69 -2.59 20.57
N PHE A 158 -7.06 -1.74 21.38
CA PHE A 158 -5.79 -1.09 21.04
C PHE A 158 -4.56 -1.68 21.74
N LEU A 159 -4.77 -2.64 22.65
CA LEU A 159 -3.70 -3.28 23.41
C LEU A 159 -3.16 -4.51 22.68
N HIS A 160 -1.88 -4.81 22.82
CA HIS A 160 -1.26 -6.02 22.25
C HIS A 160 -0.41 -6.73 23.29
N GLY A 161 -0.43 -8.07 23.29
CA GLY A 161 0.29 -8.88 24.27
C GLY A 161 1.79 -8.99 23.98
N ASP A 162 2.14 -8.94 22.70
CA ASP A 162 3.49 -9.16 22.20
C ASP A 162 3.65 -8.52 20.82
N PHE A 163 4.89 -8.50 20.32
CA PHE A 163 5.23 -7.84 19.08
C PHE A 163 4.63 -8.55 17.86
N ASP A 164 4.63 -9.88 17.85
CA ASP A 164 4.12 -10.66 16.72
C ASP A 164 2.60 -10.49 16.59
N HIS A 165 1.88 -10.42 17.72
CA HIS A 165 0.47 -10.10 17.77
C HIS A 165 0.17 -8.70 17.22
N LEU A 166 0.96 -7.68 17.60
CA LEU A 166 0.84 -6.34 16.99
C LEU A 166 1.10 -6.39 15.49
N PHE A 167 2.22 -6.97 15.07
CA PHE A 167 2.63 -7.01 13.68
C PHE A 167 1.57 -7.69 12.80
N GLY A 168 1.09 -8.86 13.21
CA GLY A 168 0.02 -9.58 12.51
C GLY A 168 -1.25 -8.74 12.38
N ASN A 169 -1.71 -8.13 13.47
CA ASN A 169 -2.89 -7.27 13.44
C ASN A 169 -2.72 -6.08 12.50
N MET A 170 -1.55 -5.43 12.49
CA MET A 170 -1.33 -4.26 11.62
C MET A 170 -1.30 -4.64 10.15
N VAL A 171 -0.75 -5.80 9.79
CA VAL A 171 -0.77 -6.32 8.41
C VAL A 171 -2.21 -6.53 7.93
N PHE A 172 -3.04 -7.19 8.73
CA PHE A 172 -4.45 -7.42 8.37
C PHE A 172 -5.28 -6.14 8.39
N LEU A 173 -5.03 -5.23 9.34
CA LEU A 173 -5.70 -3.93 9.41
C LEU A 173 -5.38 -3.08 8.19
N LEU A 174 -4.12 -3.04 7.74
CA LEU A 174 -3.75 -2.35 6.50
C LEU A 174 -4.42 -2.99 5.29
N ALA A 175 -4.35 -4.32 5.17
CA ALA A 175 -4.95 -5.06 4.06
C ALA A 175 -6.46 -4.83 3.94
N LEU A 176 -7.22 -5.05 5.01
CA LEU A 176 -8.67 -4.89 5.00
C LEU A 176 -9.10 -3.44 5.06
N GLY A 177 -8.42 -2.63 5.88
CA GLY A 177 -8.75 -1.23 6.10
C GLY A 177 -8.63 -0.40 4.83
N THR A 178 -7.57 -0.58 4.04
CA THR A 178 -7.40 0.13 2.75
C THR A 178 -8.57 -0.11 1.80
N LEU A 179 -9.07 -1.35 1.71
CA LEU A 179 -10.20 -1.70 0.84
C LEU A 179 -11.54 -1.19 1.38
N LEU A 180 -11.78 -1.38 2.68
CA LEU A 180 -13.04 -1.00 3.30
C LEU A 180 -13.17 0.50 3.40
N GLU A 181 -12.15 1.21 3.87
CA GLU A 181 -12.16 2.66 3.96
C GLU A 181 -12.41 3.31 2.59
N GLY A 182 -11.82 2.77 1.53
CA GLY A 182 -12.15 3.21 0.17
C GLY A 182 -13.61 2.90 -0.23
N ALA A 183 -14.13 1.73 0.15
CA ALA A 183 -15.46 1.26 -0.20
C ALA A 183 -16.60 1.92 0.59
N ILE A 184 -16.39 2.41 1.81
CA ILE A 184 -17.46 3.00 2.65
C ILE A 184 -17.13 4.40 3.17
N GLY A 185 -15.89 4.87 2.98
CA GLY A 185 -15.40 6.15 3.49
C GLY A 185 -14.91 6.10 4.94
N SER A 186 -14.05 7.08 5.27
CA SER A 186 -13.32 7.16 6.54
C SER A 186 -14.20 7.18 7.79
N GLY A 187 -15.30 7.94 7.78
CA GLY A 187 -16.20 8.03 8.95
C GLY A 187 -16.90 6.70 9.27
N TRP A 188 -17.50 6.07 8.26
CA TRP A 188 -18.15 4.77 8.41
C TRP A 188 -17.16 3.66 8.72
N PHE A 189 -15.95 3.73 8.15
CA PHE A 189 -14.87 2.81 8.48
C PHE A 189 -14.43 2.91 9.95
N LEU A 190 -14.27 4.12 10.48
CA LEU A 190 -13.96 4.31 11.90
C LEU A 190 -15.06 3.73 12.81
N LEU A 191 -16.32 4.03 12.51
CA LEU A 191 -17.46 3.50 13.26
C LEU A 191 -17.51 1.97 13.19
N LEU A 192 -17.30 1.40 12.00
CA LEU A 192 -17.26 -0.04 11.81
C LEU A 192 -16.17 -0.71 12.64
N TYR A 193 -14.96 -0.12 12.68
CA TYR A 193 -13.86 -0.63 13.49
C TYR A 193 -14.19 -0.61 14.99
N LEU A 194 -14.67 0.53 15.50
CA LEU A 194 -14.97 0.70 16.93
C LEU A 194 -16.17 -0.14 17.39
N LEU A 195 -17.28 -0.10 16.65
CA LEU A 195 -18.47 -0.89 16.97
C LEU A 195 -18.25 -2.39 16.75
N GLY A 196 -17.45 -2.75 15.74
CA GLY A 196 -17.03 -4.13 15.50
C GLY A 196 -16.18 -4.69 16.64
N GLY A 197 -15.17 -3.93 17.10
CA GLY A 197 -14.35 -4.29 18.26
C GLY A 197 -15.17 -4.37 19.56
N PHE A 198 -16.11 -3.44 19.75
CA PHE A 198 -17.05 -3.50 20.86
C PHE A 198 -17.93 -4.76 20.79
N GLY A 199 -18.49 -5.10 19.62
CA GLY A 199 -19.31 -6.29 19.40
C GLY A 199 -18.52 -7.59 19.64
N ALA A 200 -17.27 -7.66 19.18
CA ALA A 200 -16.36 -8.75 19.47
C ALA A 200 -16.13 -8.93 20.98
N SER A 201 -15.85 -7.83 21.69
CA SER A 201 -15.66 -7.83 23.14
C SER A 201 -16.94 -8.22 23.89
N ALA A 202 -18.11 -7.78 23.41
CA ALA A 202 -19.41 -8.11 24.01
C ALA A 202 -19.72 -9.59 23.87
N ALA A 203 -19.49 -10.17 22.67
CA ALA A 203 -19.66 -11.59 22.43
C ALA A 203 -18.72 -12.44 23.29
N SER A 204 -17.45 -12.04 23.39
CA SER A 204 -16.46 -12.71 24.24
C SER A 204 -16.86 -12.68 25.71
N LEU A 205 -17.27 -11.51 26.21
CA LEU A 205 -17.72 -11.33 27.59
C LEU A 205 -18.97 -12.16 27.90
N TRP A 206 -19.93 -12.21 26.98
CA TRP A 206 -21.13 -13.01 27.15
C TRP A 206 -20.82 -14.51 27.21
N TRP A 207 -19.91 -14.99 26.36
CA TRP A 207 -19.51 -16.39 26.31
C TRP A 207 -18.70 -16.83 27.54
N ARG A 208 -17.78 -15.97 27.99
CA ARG A 208 -16.81 -16.29 29.05
C ARG A 208 -17.15 -15.65 30.40
N TRP A 209 -18.41 -15.29 30.61
CA TRP A 209 -18.82 -14.57 31.80
C TRP A 209 -18.40 -15.29 33.09
N GLY A 210 -17.59 -14.62 33.91
CA GLY A 210 -17.09 -15.14 35.18
C GLY A 210 -15.94 -16.13 35.08
N GLU A 211 -15.39 -16.38 33.89
CA GLU A 211 -14.16 -17.15 33.74
C GLU A 211 -12.90 -16.31 34.03
N PRO A 212 -11.80 -16.91 34.50
CA PRO A 212 -10.52 -16.22 34.64
C PRO A 212 -9.99 -15.76 33.28
N GLY A 213 -9.45 -14.54 33.25
CA GLY A 213 -8.82 -13.94 32.08
C GLY A 213 -9.62 -12.81 31.45
N GLY A 214 -9.27 -12.52 30.20
CA GLY A 214 -9.78 -11.39 29.47
C GLY A 214 -9.35 -11.41 28.01
N GLY A 215 -9.76 -10.39 27.26
CA GLY A 215 -9.43 -10.20 25.86
C GLY A 215 -8.72 -8.87 25.63
N LEU A 216 -7.71 -8.89 24.76
CA LEU A 216 -7.05 -7.70 24.22
C LEU A 216 -6.69 -7.95 22.76
N GLY A 217 -6.53 -6.87 22.00
CA GLY A 217 -6.09 -6.94 20.61
C GLY A 217 -7.04 -6.28 19.63
N ALA A 218 -6.46 -5.73 18.56
CA ALA A 218 -7.21 -5.25 17.41
C ALA A 218 -7.91 -6.39 16.64
N SER A 219 -7.56 -7.64 16.92
CA SER A 219 -8.00 -8.83 16.19
C SER A 219 -9.54 -8.99 16.15
N GLY A 220 -10.27 -8.65 17.21
CA GLY A 220 -11.73 -8.65 17.22
C GLY A 220 -12.35 -7.62 16.25
N ALA A 221 -11.80 -6.40 16.22
CA ALA A 221 -12.21 -5.37 15.27
C ALA A 221 -11.83 -5.76 13.83
N ILE A 222 -10.67 -6.37 13.62
CA ILE A 222 -10.23 -6.88 12.31
C ILE A 222 -11.15 -8.00 11.83
N ALA A 223 -11.60 -8.91 12.71
CA ALA A 223 -12.60 -9.91 12.37
C ALA A 223 -13.94 -9.26 11.95
N ALA A 224 -14.34 -8.17 12.60
CA ALA A 224 -15.49 -7.38 12.16
C ALA A 224 -15.26 -6.71 10.80
N LEU A 225 -14.08 -6.17 10.53
CA LEU A 225 -13.72 -5.69 9.20
C LEU A 225 -13.83 -6.83 8.18
N MET A 226 -13.34 -8.05 8.48
CA MET A 226 -13.48 -9.20 7.58
C MET A 226 -14.95 -9.55 7.31
N GLY A 227 -15.80 -9.57 8.33
CA GLY A 227 -17.24 -9.82 8.19
C GLY A 227 -17.92 -8.77 7.30
N ALA A 228 -17.66 -7.49 7.54
CA ALA A 228 -18.18 -6.40 6.73
C ALA A 228 -17.65 -6.44 5.30
N PHE A 229 -16.37 -6.75 5.12
CA PHE A 229 -15.73 -6.90 3.82
C PHE A 229 -16.40 -7.97 2.97
N CYS A 230 -16.69 -9.13 3.54
CA CYS A 230 -17.43 -10.20 2.86
C CYS A 230 -18.80 -9.74 2.35
N VAL A 231 -19.51 -8.90 3.12
CA VAL A 231 -20.84 -8.39 2.73
C VAL A 231 -20.74 -7.26 1.70
N VAL A 232 -19.85 -6.29 1.93
CA VAL A 232 -19.70 -5.11 1.07
C VAL A 232 -19.12 -5.50 -0.28
N TRP A 233 -18.01 -6.26 -0.29
CA TRP A 233 -17.34 -6.67 -1.53
C TRP A 233 -17.96 -7.91 -2.17
N GLY A 234 -18.45 -8.87 -1.39
CA GLY A 234 -19.08 -10.09 -1.90
C GLY A 234 -18.17 -10.89 -2.83
N ARG A 235 -18.65 -11.16 -4.05
CA ARG A 235 -17.90 -11.90 -5.08
C ARG A 235 -17.11 -11.00 -6.04
N ARG A 236 -17.04 -9.68 -5.79
CA ARG A 236 -16.26 -8.75 -6.62
C ARG A 236 -14.79 -9.16 -6.60
N ARG A 237 -14.09 -8.91 -7.71
CA ARG A 237 -12.67 -9.24 -7.84
C ARG A 237 -11.82 -8.13 -7.22
N VAL A 238 -10.79 -8.53 -6.49
CA VAL A 238 -9.79 -7.62 -5.89
C VAL A 238 -8.42 -8.05 -6.39
N ARG A 239 -7.53 -7.08 -6.57
CA ARG A 239 -6.13 -7.33 -6.88
C ARG A 239 -5.39 -7.66 -5.60
N PHE A 240 -4.82 -8.85 -5.52
CA PHE A 240 -3.92 -9.27 -4.46
C PHE A 240 -2.49 -9.10 -4.95
N PHE A 241 -1.76 -8.17 -4.34
CA PHE A 241 -0.31 -8.10 -4.46
C PHE A 241 0.29 -9.34 -3.82
N TYR A 242 1.19 -10.04 -4.50
CA TYR A 242 2.00 -11.08 -3.90
C TYR A 242 3.47 -10.85 -4.20
N TRP A 243 4.30 -11.28 -3.27
CA TRP A 243 5.74 -11.28 -3.44
C TRP A 243 6.33 -12.64 -3.06
N PHE A 244 7.23 -13.13 -3.91
CA PHE A 244 7.98 -14.36 -3.71
C PHE A 244 9.43 -14.15 -4.14
N PHE A 245 10.32 -14.01 -3.14
CA PHE A 245 11.73 -13.64 -3.31
C PHE A 245 11.94 -12.35 -4.13
N VAL A 246 12.11 -12.49 -5.45
CA VAL A 246 12.36 -11.39 -6.40
C VAL A 246 11.18 -11.12 -7.34
N VAL A 247 10.12 -11.93 -7.26
CA VAL A 247 8.92 -11.77 -8.09
C VAL A 247 7.90 -10.93 -7.33
N PHE A 248 7.58 -9.76 -7.87
CA PHE A 248 6.55 -8.86 -7.39
C PHE A 248 5.45 -8.78 -8.45
N ASN A 249 4.25 -9.27 -8.14
CA ASN A 249 3.18 -9.26 -9.12
C ASN A 249 1.81 -9.20 -8.43
N TYR A 250 0.75 -9.06 -9.23
CA TYR A 250 -0.63 -8.99 -8.76
C TYR A 250 -1.44 -10.13 -9.36
N VAL A 251 -2.21 -10.81 -8.52
CA VAL A 251 -3.21 -11.79 -8.97
C VAL A 251 -4.61 -11.25 -8.69
N ARG A 252 -5.54 -11.49 -9.61
CA ARG A 252 -6.95 -11.13 -9.40
C ARG A 252 -7.69 -12.35 -8.86
N GLY A 253 -8.43 -12.15 -7.77
CA GLY A 253 -9.28 -13.19 -7.21
C GLY A 253 -10.55 -12.60 -6.59
N PRO A 254 -11.60 -13.41 -6.37
CA PRO A 254 -12.75 -13.00 -5.60
C PRO A 254 -12.36 -12.49 -4.21
N ALA A 255 -12.89 -11.35 -3.80
CA ALA A 255 -12.71 -10.76 -2.46
C ALA A 255 -12.93 -11.80 -1.35
N ILE A 256 -13.98 -12.60 -1.48
CA ILE A 256 -14.34 -13.66 -0.52
C ILE A 256 -13.21 -14.67 -0.23
N LEU A 257 -12.18 -14.78 -1.08
CA LEU A 257 -11.01 -15.63 -0.82
C LEU A 257 -10.16 -15.14 0.37
N LEU A 258 -10.27 -13.87 0.78
CA LEU A 258 -9.60 -13.39 2.00
C LEU A 258 -10.12 -14.08 3.26
N LEU A 259 -11.39 -14.48 3.28
CA LEU A 259 -12.00 -15.14 4.43
C LEU A 259 -11.35 -16.50 4.77
N PRO A 260 -11.26 -17.49 3.85
CA PRO A 260 -10.60 -18.76 4.15
C PRO A 260 -9.09 -18.59 4.39
N LEU A 261 -8.42 -17.62 3.76
CA LEU A 261 -7.01 -17.32 4.04
C LEU A 261 -6.82 -16.81 5.47
N TRP A 262 -7.67 -15.89 5.92
CA TRP A 262 -7.65 -15.37 7.28
C TRP A 262 -8.05 -16.44 8.31
N LEU A 263 -9.10 -17.23 8.05
CA LEU A 263 -9.47 -18.36 8.90
C LEU A 263 -8.36 -19.41 9.00
N GLY A 264 -7.64 -19.67 7.89
CA GLY A 264 -6.49 -20.57 7.88
C GLY A 264 -5.34 -20.05 8.74
N TRP A 265 -5.08 -18.74 8.71
CA TRP A 265 -4.12 -18.09 9.61
C TRP A 265 -4.54 -18.18 11.08
N GLU A 266 -5.83 -17.95 11.37
CA GLU A 266 -6.39 -18.07 12.71
C GLU A 266 -6.23 -19.50 13.26
N LEU A 267 -6.53 -20.50 12.43
CA LEU A 267 -6.35 -21.90 12.77
C LEU A 267 -4.88 -22.27 12.97
N TYR A 268 -3.98 -21.75 12.15
CA TYR A 268 -2.54 -21.95 12.32
C TYR A 268 -2.04 -21.35 13.65
N SER A 269 -2.46 -20.13 13.98
CA SER A 269 -2.14 -19.46 15.24
C SER A 269 -2.65 -20.24 16.46
N LEU A 270 -3.89 -20.76 16.38
CA LEU A 270 -4.48 -21.65 17.38
C LEU A 270 -3.67 -22.94 17.59
N LEU A 271 -3.15 -23.54 16.52
CA LEU A 271 -2.39 -24.79 16.59
C LEU A 271 -0.94 -24.58 17.06
N GLY A 272 -0.38 -23.38 16.90
CA GLY A 272 1.00 -23.05 17.26
C GLY A 272 1.18 -22.42 18.63
N SER A 273 0.11 -22.13 19.37
CA SER A 273 0.19 -21.44 20.66
C SER A 273 -0.11 -22.37 21.84
N ASP A 274 0.93 -22.79 22.56
CA ASP A 274 0.81 -23.66 23.75
C ASP A 274 0.16 -22.97 24.97
N ASN A 275 0.04 -21.63 24.96
CA ASN A 275 -0.49 -20.83 26.09
C ASN A 275 -1.40 -19.67 25.68
N GLY A 276 -1.76 -19.54 24.40
CA GLY A 276 -2.51 -18.39 23.89
C GLY A 276 -3.96 -18.74 23.64
N GLY A 277 -4.84 -18.52 24.61
CA GLY A 277 -6.29 -18.61 24.41
C GLY A 277 -6.78 -17.55 23.41
N VAL A 278 -6.58 -17.81 22.12
CA VAL A 278 -7.20 -17.06 21.05
C VAL A 278 -8.70 -17.16 21.27
N ALA A 279 -9.33 -16.02 21.56
CA ALA A 279 -10.75 -15.95 21.82
C ALA A 279 -11.51 -16.11 20.49
N PHE A 280 -11.63 -17.35 20.02
CA PHE A 280 -12.40 -17.71 18.83
C PHE A 280 -13.82 -17.13 18.92
N GLU A 281 -14.41 -17.11 20.13
CA GLU A 281 -15.66 -16.42 20.42
C GLU A 281 -15.64 -14.91 20.14
N ALA A 282 -14.53 -14.22 20.44
CA ALA A 282 -14.38 -12.80 20.13
C ALA A 282 -14.29 -12.56 18.61
N HIS A 283 -13.54 -13.42 17.90
CA HIS A 283 -13.43 -13.34 16.45
C HIS A 283 -14.74 -13.67 15.74
N ALA A 284 -15.43 -14.72 16.18
CA ALA A 284 -16.76 -15.07 15.67
C ALA A 284 -17.76 -13.94 15.92
N GLY A 285 -17.77 -13.38 17.14
CA GLY A 285 -18.59 -12.23 17.49
C GLY A 285 -18.27 -10.99 16.66
N GLY A 286 -16.99 -10.71 16.43
CA GLY A 286 -16.51 -9.65 15.55
C GLY A 286 -17.01 -9.87 14.12
N LEU A 287 -16.77 -11.04 13.54
CA LEU A 287 -17.19 -11.41 12.18
C LEU A 287 -18.71 -11.20 11.98
N ILE A 288 -19.52 -11.70 12.91
CA ILE A 288 -20.98 -11.55 12.86
C ILE A 288 -21.38 -10.08 12.99
N SER A 289 -20.84 -9.36 13.98
CA SER A 289 -21.14 -7.94 14.20
C SER A 289 -20.77 -7.10 12.98
N GLY A 290 -19.61 -7.36 12.40
CA GLY A 290 -19.13 -6.74 11.18
C GLY A 290 -19.99 -7.05 9.97
N ALA A 291 -20.42 -8.30 9.78
CA ALA A 291 -21.31 -8.67 8.69
C ALA A 291 -22.68 -7.96 8.81
N LEU A 292 -23.23 -7.86 10.02
CA LEU A 292 -24.48 -7.13 10.27
C LEU A 292 -24.33 -5.62 10.00
N LEU A 293 -23.25 -5.01 10.48
CA LEU A 293 -22.94 -3.59 10.22
C LEU A 293 -22.68 -3.35 8.72
N GLY A 294 -21.99 -4.26 8.05
CA GLY A 294 -21.77 -4.22 6.60
C GLY A 294 -23.08 -4.31 5.82
N ALA A 295 -23.98 -5.21 6.22
CA ALA A 295 -25.31 -5.34 5.62
C ALA A 295 -26.13 -4.08 5.82
N LEU A 296 -26.07 -3.47 7.01
CA LEU A 296 -26.70 -2.18 7.28
C LEU A 296 -26.14 -1.09 6.36
N LEU A 297 -24.82 -0.96 6.24
CA LEU A 297 -24.16 0.03 5.36
C LEU A 297 -24.56 -0.13 3.89
N VAL A 298 -24.69 -1.38 3.42
CA VAL A 298 -25.21 -1.68 2.07
C VAL A 298 -26.67 -1.25 1.95
N ALA A 299 -27.51 -1.57 2.93
CA ALA A 299 -28.94 -1.24 2.93
C ALA A 299 -29.18 0.28 2.95
N VAL A 300 -28.40 1.03 3.74
CA VAL A 300 -28.47 2.51 3.81
C VAL A 300 -27.67 3.21 2.70
N ARG A 301 -27.18 2.47 1.71
CA ARG A 301 -26.44 2.98 0.53
C ARG A 301 -25.22 3.84 0.87
N GLN A 302 -24.51 3.49 1.95
CA GLN A 302 -23.27 4.18 2.37
C GLN A 302 -22.00 3.57 1.74
N THR A 303 -22.17 2.68 0.75
CA THR A 303 -21.04 2.16 -0.03
C THR A 303 -20.70 3.14 -1.17
N ARG A 304 -19.48 3.02 -1.70
CA ARG A 304 -18.93 3.84 -2.78
C ARG A 304 -18.69 2.94 -4.00
N PRO A 305 -19.73 2.66 -4.82
CA PRO A 305 -19.60 1.83 -6.01
C PRO A 305 -18.45 2.29 -6.91
N ALA A 306 -18.27 3.61 -7.11
CA ALA A 306 -17.15 4.13 -7.89
C ALA A 306 -15.75 3.72 -7.39
N PHE A 307 -15.58 3.45 -6.10
CA PHE A 307 -14.33 2.89 -5.57
C PHE A 307 -14.25 1.38 -5.79
N MET A 308 -15.37 0.67 -5.72
CA MET A 308 -15.45 -0.80 -5.76
C MET A 308 -15.56 -1.37 -7.18
N ASP A 309 -16.05 -0.56 -8.12
CA ASP A 309 -16.21 -0.87 -9.53
C ASP A 309 -14.87 -0.66 -10.24
N GLU A 310 -14.45 -1.70 -10.96
CA GLU A 310 -13.12 -1.81 -11.56
C GLU A 310 -12.87 -0.74 -12.65
N ASP A 311 -13.92 -0.28 -13.33
CA ASP A 311 -13.80 0.57 -14.53
C ASP A 311 -13.40 2.02 -14.24
N ALA A 312 -13.61 2.51 -13.01
CA ALA A 312 -13.36 3.91 -12.68
C ALA A 312 -11.88 4.23 -12.37
N ALA A 313 -11.01 3.24 -12.20
CA ALA A 313 -9.58 3.48 -11.91
C ALA A 313 -8.61 2.54 -12.65
N ALA A 314 -9.12 1.78 -13.62
CA ALA A 314 -8.33 0.85 -14.42
C ALA A 314 -8.60 0.95 -15.93
N GLN A 315 -8.87 2.15 -16.44
CA GLN A 315 -8.16 2.55 -17.66
C GLN A 315 -6.78 3.08 -17.23
N VAL A 316 -5.89 2.17 -16.81
CA VAL A 316 -4.53 2.32 -17.34
C VAL A 316 -4.76 2.11 -18.82
N ASP A 317 -4.57 3.15 -19.62
CA ASP A 317 -4.78 3.07 -21.05
C ASP A 317 -3.77 2.06 -21.64
N ASP A 318 -4.14 0.78 -21.61
CA ASP A 318 -3.33 -0.34 -22.07
C ASP A 318 -3.43 -0.50 -23.59
N ARG A 319 -4.15 0.41 -24.27
CA ARG A 319 -4.25 0.43 -25.74
C ARG A 319 -2.85 0.51 -26.35
N TRP A 320 -1.92 1.24 -25.73
CA TRP A 320 -0.53 1.29 -26.18
C TRP A 320 0.16 -0.08 -26.09
N GLU A 321 0.12 -0.73 -24.94
CA GLU A 321 0.74 -2.05 -24.74
C GLU A 321 0.09 -3.15 -25.59
N ARG A 322 -1.23 -3.07 -25.79
CA ARG A 322 -1.97 -3.95 -26.69
C ARG A 322 -1.60 -3.71 -28.14
N ALA A 323 -1.53 -2.45 -28.57
CA ALA A 323 -1.08 -2.10 -29.91
C ALA A 323 0.34 -2.61 -30.19
N GLN A 324 1.26 -2.47 -29.22
CA GLN A 324 2.62 -3.00 -29.34
C GLN A 324 2.64 -4.54 -29.42
N ARG A 325 1.80 -5.24 -28.66
CA ARG A 325 1.68 -6.71 -28.74
C ARG A 325 1.13 -7.17 -30.09
N HIS A 326 0.10 -6.52 -30.61
CA HIS A 326 -0.45 -6.80 -31.93
C HIS A 326 0.60 -6.54 -33.02
N LEU A 327 1.33 -5.44 -32.94
CA LEU A 327 2.44 -5.13 -33.85
C LEU A 327 3.55 -6.18 -33.79
N GLY A 328 3.94 -6.65 -32.60
CA GLY A 328 4.94 -7.72 -32.44
C GLY A 328 4.51 -9.07 -33.00
N ARG A 329 3.20 -9.31 -33.12
CA ARG A 329 2.60 -10.50 -33.75
C ARG A 329 2.26 -10.31 -35.22
N MET A 330 2.55 -9.13 -35.80
CA MET A 330 2.15 -8.73 -37.15
C MET A 330 0.62 -8.68 -37.37
N GLU A 331 -0.16 -8.55 -36.30
CA GLU A 331 -1.62 -8.35 -36.30
C GLU A 331 -1.93 -6.86 -36.61
N ASN A 332 -1.62 -6.44 -37.83
CA ASN A 332 -1.55 -5.02 -38.22
C ASN A 332 -2.90 -4.29 -38.19
N LEU A 333 -4.02 -5.00 -38.38
CA LEU A 333 -5.35 -4.39 -38.45
C LEU A 333 -5.84 -3.98 -37.04
N GLU A 334 -5.65 -4.86 -36.07
CA GLU A 334 -5.93 -4.63 -34.65
C GLU A 334 -5.01 -3.55 -34.08
N ALA A 335 -3.73 -3.59 -34.44
CA ALA A 335 -2.76 -2.55 -34.06
C ALA A 335 -3.17 -1.17 -34.61
N GLU A 336 -3.56 -1.08 -35.88
CA GLU A 336 -3.97 0.19 -36.50
C GLU A 336 -5.20 0.78 -35.81
N ARG A 337 -6.20 -0.04 -35.48
CA ARG A 337 -7.42 0.43 -34.82
C ARG A 337 -7.12 1.12 -33.48
N LEU A 338 -6.32 0.46 -32.64
CA LEU A 338 -5.94 1.01 -31.33
C LEU A 338 -5.07 2.27 -31.46
N LEU A 339 -4.13 2.27 -32.40
CA LEU A 339 -3.26 3.42 -32.63
C LEU A 339 -3.99 4.62 -33.25
N ALA A 340 -5.04 4.39 -34.05
CA ALA A 340 -5.86 5.47 -34.61
C ALA A 340 -6.63 6.21 -33.51
N GLU A 341 -7.20 5.47 -32.55
CA GLU A 341 -7.83 6.05 -31.35
C GLU A 341 -6.81 6.86 -30.52
N LEU A 342 -5.65 6.25 -30.22
CA LEU A 342 -4.57 6.93 -29.48
C LEU A 342 -4.07 8.19 -30.19
N ALA A 343 -3.96 8.16 -31.53
CA ALA A 343 -3.51 9.31 -32.31
C ALA A 343 -4.54 10.46 -32.30
N SER A 344 -5.83 10.17 -32.14
CA SER A 344 -6.87 11.20 -32.04
C SER A 344 -6.82 11.95 -30.70
N GLU A 345 -6.44 11.25 -29.63
CA GLU A 345 -6.31 11.80 -28.28
C GLU A 345 -4.93 12.44 -28.04
N GLN A 346 -3.88 11.88 -28.65
CA GLN A 346 -2.49 12.29 -28.48
C GLN A 346 -1.84 12.64 -29.84
N PRO A 347 -2.32 13.66 -30.56
CA PRO A 347 -1.86 13.96 -31.93
C PRO A 347 -0.38 14.36 -32.01
N HIS A 348 0.22 14.80 -30.90
CA HIS A 348 1.63 15.20 -30.82
C HIS A 348 2.56 14.09 -30.31
N SER A 349 2.04 12.88 -30.06
CA SER A 349 2.85 11.75 -29.58
C SER A 349 3.67 11.15 -30.72
N GLN A 350 4.99 11.30 -30.64
CA GLN A 350 5.92 10.76 -31.63
C GLN A 350 5.90 9.23 -31.66
N ASP A 351 5.77 8.58 -30.50
CA ASP A 351 5.76 7.13 -30.39
C ASP A 351 4.54 6.52 -31.08
N VAL A 352 3.36 7.15 -30.91
CA VAL A 352 2.12 6.75 -31.59
C VAL A 352 2.26 6.95 -33.09
N ALA A 353 2.76 8.11 -33.54
CA ALA A 353 2.96 8.38 -34.96
C ALA A 353 3.95 7.39 -35.62
N LEU A 354 5.05 7.06 -34.93
CA LEU A 354 6.03 6.07 -35.39
C LEU A 354 5.43 4.66 -35.45
N ALA A 355 4.65 4.26 -34.44
CA ALA A 355 3.98 2.96 -34.44
C ALA A 355 3.02 2.83 -35.63
N ARG A 356 2.23 3.87 -35.94
CA ARG A 356 1.33 3.88 -37.11
C ARG A 356 2.07 3.77 -38.43
N TYR A 357 3.19 4.50 -38.57
CA TYR A 357 4.07 4.36 -39.73
C TYR A 357 4.55 2.91 -39.90
N ARG A 358 5.01 2.26 -38.82
CA ARG A 358 5.48 0.88 -38.85
C ARG A 358 4.37 -0.12 -39.17
N VAL A 359 3.18 0.05 -38.59
CA VAL A 359 1.99 -0.78 -38.90
C VAL A 359 1.65 -0.69 -40.39
N ALA A 360 1.59 0.53 -40.94
CA ALA A 360 1.28 0.72 -42.37
C ALA A 360 2.34 0.09 -43.28
N ARG A 361 3.63 0.19 -42.89
CA ARG A 361 4.75 -0.43 -43.61
C ARG A 361 4.68 -1.96 -43.58
N ASN A 362 4.45 -2.54 -42.40
CA ASN A 362 4.30 -3.98 -42.21
C ASN A 362 3.08 -4.55 -42.96
N ALA A 363 2.03 -3.74 -43.10
CA ALA A 363 0.82 -4.11 -43.84
C ALA A 363 0.94 -3.90 -45.37
N GLY A 364 2.05 -3.33 -45.87
CA GLY A 364 2.23 -3.05 -47.30
C GLY A 364 1.31 -1.96 -47.86
N ARG A 365 0.77 -1.07 -47.01
CA ARG A 365 -0.19 -0.03 -47.40
C ARG A 365 0.51 1.26 -47.81
N THR A 366 1.01 1.33 -49.05
CA THR A 366 1.87 2.43 -49.53
C THR A 366 1.30 3.83 -49.32
N GLN A 367 -0.01 4.04 -49.53
CA GLN A 367 -0.64 5.35 -49.30
C GLN A 367 -0.63 5.76 -47.81
N ASP A 368 -0.88 4.80 -46.92
CA ASP A 368 -0.88 5.05 -45.47
C ASP A 368 0.54 5.26 -44.95
N VAL A 369 1.53 4.55 -45.51
CA VAL A 369 2.96 4.75 -45.19
C VAL A 369 3.37 6.21 -45.44
N VAL A 370 3.04 6.74 -46.61
CA VAL A 370 3.35 8.15 -46.96
C VAL A 370 2.64 9.10 -46.01
N ARG A 371 1.35 8.89 -45.76
CA ARG A 371 0.55 9.75 -44.86
C ARG A 371 1.11 9.77 -43.44
N HIS A 372 1.36 8.61 -42.84
CA HIS A 372 1.85 8.52 -41.47
C HIS A 372 3.29 9.02 -41.33
N ALA A 373 4.14 8.78 -42.34
CA ALA A 373 5.47 9.34 -42.36
C ALA A 373 5.43 10.87 -42.42
N GLN A 374 4.56 11.45 -43.26
CA GLN A 374 4.36 12.90 -43.29
C GLN A 374 3.92 13.44 -41.92
N THR A 375 2.94 12.82 -41.26
CA THR A 375 2.53 13.22 -39.91
C THR A 375 3.70 13.21 -38.94
N LEU A 376 4.48 12.12 -38.90
CA LEU A 376 5.62 11.98 -38.00
C LEU A 376 6.73 13.02 -38.26
N LEU A 377 7.01 13.33 -39.53
CA LEU A 377 8.05 14.28 -39.92
C LEU A 377 7.67 15.74 -39.63
N HIS A 378 6.38 16.07 -39.52
CA HIS A 378 5.91 17.41 -39.16
C HIS A 378 5.79 17.63 -37.65
N LEU A 379 5.96 16.57 -36.83
CA LEU A 379 5.95 16.74 -35.38
C LEU A 379 7.19 17.51 -34.90
N PRO A 380 7.04 18.45 -33.93
CA PRO A 380 8.18 19.15 -33.37
C PRO A 380 9.08 18.16 -32.60
N SER A 381 10.39 18.28 -32.77
CA SER A 381 11.39 17.53 -32.00
C SER A 381 12.22 18.45 -31.11
N HIS A 382 12.23 18.14 -29.81
CA HIS A 382 12.85 18.96 -28.77
C HIS A 382 14.19 18.39 -28.27
N HIS A 383 14.50 17.14 -28.60
CA HIS A 383 15.71 16.46 -28.18
C HIS A 383 16.30 15.64 -29.33
N ALA A 384 17.62 15.43 -29.31
CA ALA A 384 18.35 14.74 -30.37
C ALA A 384 17.79 13.34 -30.70
N GLN A 385 17.31 12.59 -29.70
CA GLN A 385 16.75 11.24 -29.93
C GLN A 385 15.48 11.28 -30.79
N GLN A 386 14.61 12.26 -30.56
CA GLN A 386 13.39 12.45 -31.34
C GLN A 386 13.73 12.79 -32.80
N THR A 387 14.69 13.69 -33.01
CA THR A 387 15.16 14.05 -34.36
C THR A 387 15.79 12.86 -35.08
N ARG A 388 16.58 12.02 -34.40
CA ARG A 388 17.16 10.80 -34.99
C ARG A 388 16.11 9.80 -35.48
N VAL A 389 15.00 9.65 -34.75
CA VAL A 389 13.88 8.80 -35.19
C VAL A 389 13.28 9.32 -36.50
N GLN A 390 13.06 10.64 -36.60
CA GLN A 390 12.51 11.25 -37.81
C GLN A 390 13.49 11.15 -38.99
N LEU A 391 14.80 11.36 -38.76
CA LEU A 391 15.86 11.15 -39.74
C LEU A 391 15.87 9.70 -40.27
N GLY A 392 15.72 8.72 -39.38
CA GLY A 392 15.64 7.30 -39.75
C GLY A 392 14.48 7.02 -40.70
N VAL A 393 13.29 7.56 -40.39
CA VAL A 393 12.11 7.41 -41.25
C VAL A 393 12.29 8.14 -42.59
N ALA A 394 12.87 9.34 -42.60
CA ALA A 394 13.17 10.05 -43.85
C ALA A 394 14.13 9.26 -44.75
N ALA A 395 15.21 8.71 -44.18
CA ALA A 395 16.17 7.89 -44.91
C ALA A 395 15.55 6.59 -45.44
N GLU A 396 14.65 5.98 -44.67
CA GLU A 396 13.87 4.82 -45.10
C GLU A 396 12.98 5.15 -46.31
N LEU A 397 12.25 6.28 -46.29
CA LEU A 397 11.46 6.72 -47.43
C LEU A 397 12.33 6.95 -48.69
N SER A 398 13.50 7.56 -48.53
CA SER A 398 14.43 7.78 -49.64
C SER A 398 14.93 6.47 -50.26
N LYS A 399 15.20 5.43 -49.45
CA LYS A 399 15.54 4.08 -49.95
C LYS A 399 14.41 3.48 -50.78
N ASP A 400 13.17 3.70 -50.36
CA ASP A 400 11.96 3.25 -51.05
C ASP A 400 11.59 4.17 -52.25
N LYS A 401 12.45 5.13 -52.61
CA LYS A 401 12.26 6.13 -53.67
C LYS A 401 11.01 7.00 -53.49
N ILE A 402 10.58 7.19 -52.24
CA ILE A 402 9.47 8.08 -51.87
C ILE A 402 10.05 9.45 -51.53
N ALA A 403 9.64 10.48 -52.29
CA ALA A 403 10.12 11.84 -52.08
C ALA A 403 9.60 12.43 -50.75
N VAL A 404 10.52 12.92 -49.92
CA VAL A 404 10.18 13.73 -48.74
C VAL A 404 9.93 15.17 -49.21
N ALA A 405 8.80 15.75 -48.84
CA ALA A 405 8.46 17.12 -49.23
C ALA A 405 9.49 18.12 -48.67
N LEU A 406 9.82 19.16 -49.44
CA LEU A 406 10.80 20.16 -49.05
C LEU A 406 10.53 20.80 -47.66
N PRO A 407 9.29 21.17 -47.29
CA PRO A 407 9.02 21.72 -45.95
C PRO A 407 9.40 20.77 -44.81
N ALA A 408 9.17 19.47 -44.98
CA ALA A 408 9.56 18.47 -43.99
C ALA A 408 11.09 18.29 -43.92
N ARG A 409 11.79 18.37 -45.07
CA ARG A 409 13.26 18.36 -45.10
C ARG A 409 13.85 19.59 -44.39
N MET A 410 13.30 20.78 -44.63
CA MET A 410 13.72 22.01 -43.94
C MET A 410 13.44 21.93 -42.43
N ALA A 411 12.28 21.43 -42.01
CA ALA A 411 11.97 21.24 -40.60
C ALA A 411 12.95 20.27 -39.89
N LEU A 412 13.42 19.23 -40.61
CA LEU A 412 14.46 18.32 -40.11
C LEU A 412 15.82 18.99 -39.97
N VAL A 413 16.24 19.81 -40.95
CA VAL A 413 17.48 20.60 -40.87
C VAL A 413 17.45 21.47 -39.61
N ASP A 414 16.35 22.20 -39.43
CA ASP A 414 16.09 23.05 -38.28
C ASP A 414 16.17 22.29 -36.95
N ALA A 415 15.54 21.11 -36.88
CA ALA A 415 15.60 20.25 -35.71
C ALA A 415 17.03 19.76 -35.43
N CYS A 416 17.80 19.41 -36.47
CA CYS A 416 19.18 18.99 -36.33
C CYS A 416 20.08 20.11 -35.79
N LEU A 417 19.92 21.33 -36.31
CA LEU A 417 20.66 22.52 -35.84
C LEU A 417 20.35 22.84 -34.37
N ARG A 418 19.07 22.80 -33.99
CA ARG A 418 18.63 23.01 -32.61
C ARG A 418 19.19 21.94 -31.67
N ASN A 419 19.13 20.68 -32.06
CA ASN A 419 19.47 19.54 -31.20
C ASN A 419 20.94 19.08 -31.32
N GLY A 420 21.79 19.83 -32.03
CA GLY A 420 23.23 19.58 -32.11
C GLY A 420 23.66 18.43 -33.03
N LEU A 421 22.78 17.98 -33.94
CA LEU A 421 23.07 16.94 -34.93
C LEU A 421 23.66 17.58 -36.20
N LEU A 422 24.80 18.25 -36.07
CA LEU A 422 25.33 19.15 -37.11
C LEU A 422 25.73 18.42 -38.40
N ALA A 423 26.28 17.21 -38.30
CA ALA A 423 26.63 16.40 -39.48
C ALA A 423 25.39 15.98 -40.29
N ASP A 424 24.29 15.64 -39.60
CA ASP A 424 23.02 15.32 -40.26
C ASP A 424 22.40 16.58 -40.90
N ALA A 425 22.51 17.74 -40.25
CA ALA A 425 22.09 19.03 -40.83
C ALA A 425 22.86 19.37 -42.10
N GLU A 426 24.19 19.21 -42.11
CA GLU A 426 25.03 19.44 -43.30
C GLU A 426 24.63 18.51 -44.46
N ARG A 427 24.39 17.22 -44.16
CA ARG A 427 23.95 16.25 -45.18
C ARG A 427 22.61 16.67 -45.79
N LEU A 428 21.62 16.96 -44.96
CA LEU A 428 20.29 17.35 -45.42
C LEU A 428 20.31 18.66 -46.22
N LEU A 429 21.13 19.63 -45.83
CA LEU A 429 21.27 20.89 -46.58
C LEU A 429 21.80 20.67 -47.99
N LYS A 430 22.78 19.77 -48.17
CA LYS A 430 23.28 19.39 -49.50
C LYS A 430 22.20 18.72 -50.36
N GLU A 431 21.32 17.94 -49.74
CA GLU A 431 20.19 17.30 -50.43
C GLU A 431 19.08 18.29 -50.82
N CYS A 432 19.01 19.46 -50.19
CA CYS A 432 17.99 20.49 -50.44
C CYS A 432 18.43 21.58 -51.42
N ASP A 433 19.70 21.58 -51.84
CA ASP A 433 20.36 22.65 -52.59
C ASP A 433 19.69 22.95 -53.96
N ILE A 434 18.94 21.98 -54.50
CA ILE A 434 18.27 22.07 -55.81
C ILE A 434 16.84 22.65 -55.68
N ASP A 435 16.16 22.40 -54.57
CA ASP A 435 14.71 22.60 -54.45
C ASP A 435 14.33 23.82 -53.60
N ALA A 436 15.24 24.32 -52.75
CA ALA A 436 14.93 25.33 -51.73
C ALA A 436 15.26 26.78 -52.14
N PRO A 437 14.55 27.79 -51.60
CA PRO A 437 14.89 29.20 -51.82
C PRO A 437 16.33 29.52 -51.38
N ARG A 438 17.12 30.17 -52.23
CA ARG A 438 18.53 30.49 -51.94
C ARG A 438 18.73 31.29 -50.65
N ALA A 439 17.82 32.20 -50.33
CA ALA A 439 17.89 33.00 -49.11
C ALA A 439 17.74 32.13 -47.84
N GLU A 440 16.86 31.14 -47.88
CA GLU A 440 16.63 30.21 -46.79
C GLU A 440 17.81 29.25 -46.61
N LEU A 441 18.37 28.73 -47.72
CA LEU A 441 19.59 27.93 -47.70
C LEU A 441 20.77 28.70 -47.12
N ALA A 442 20.98 29.95 -47.56
CA ALA A 442 22.06 30.80 -47.06
C ALA A 442 21.94 31.01 -45.53
N GLN A 443 20.72 31.20 -45.03
CA GLN A 443 20.46 31.33 -43.59
C GLN A 443 20.82 30.06 -42.83
N HIS A 444 20.38 28.88 -43.28
CA HIS A 444 20.65 27.62 -42.57
C HIS A 444 22.13 27.22 -42.62
N TRP A 445 22.81 27.40 -43.77
CA TRP A 445 24.25 27.20 -43.88
C TRP A 445 25.04 28.12 -42.95
N PHE A 446 24.62 29.38 -42.83
CA PHE A 446 25.22 30.32 -41.90
C PHE A 446 25.01 29.92 -40.42
N VAL A 447 23.78 29.52 -40.05
CA VAL A 447 23.49 29.02 -38.70
C VAL A 447 24.32 27.77 -38.38
N LEU A 448 24.46 26.83 -39.32
CA LEU A 448 25.31 25.65 -39.15
C LEU A 448 26.76 26.04 -38.82
N ALA A 449 27.31 27.02 -39.54
CA ALA A 449 28.67 27.51 -39.31
C ALA A 449 28.83 28.10 -37.89
N LEU A 450 27.85 28.88 -37.42
CA LEU A 450 27.86 29.44 -36.06
C LEU A 450 27.83 28.34 -34.99
N ARG A 451 27.01 27.29 -35.18
CA ARG A 451 26.88 26.17 -34.23
C ARG A 451 28.17 25.35 -34.13
N HIS A 452 28.92 25.18 -35.22
CA HIS A 452 30.27 24.59 -35.15
C HIS A 452 31.25 25.47 -34.34
N GLY A 453 31.09 26.79 -34.39
CA GLY A 453 31.87 27.73 -33.58
C GLY A 453 31.66 27.58 -32.08
N GLU A 454 30.41 27.38 -31.66
CA GLU A 454 30.04 27.14 -30.25
C GLU A 454 30.69 25.86 -29.68
N LEU A 455 30.94 24.86 -30.53
CA LEU A 455 31.55 23.58 -30.16
C LEU A 455 33.09 23.55 -30.30
N GLN A 456 33.73 24.71 -30.45
CA GLN A 456 35.19 24.84 -30.65
C GLN A 456 35.74 24.13 -31.90
N ALA A 457 34.89 23.83 -32.89
CA ALA A 457 35.29 23.20 -34.14
C ALA A 457 35.70 24.24 -35.20
N GLY A 458 36.81 24.94 -34.96
CA GLY A 458 37.24 26.12 -35.74
C GLY A 458 37.44 25.88 -37.24
N GLU A 459 38.01 24.73 -37.63
CA GLU A 459 38.23 24.40 -39.05
C GLU A 459 36.90 24.22 -39.80
N GLN A 460 35.94 23.54 -39.19
CA GLN A 460 34.61 23.30 -39.78
C GLN A 460 33.81 24.59 -39.89
N ARG A 461 33.84 25.45 -38.86
CA ARG A 461 33.25 26.80 -38.91
C ARG A 461 33.82 27.60 -40.08
N THR A 462 35.14 27.65 -40.21
CA THR A 462 35.83 28.42 -41.26
C THR A 462 35.42 27.95 -42.66
N ARG A 463 35.44 26.63 -42.89
CA ARG A 463 35.01 26.01 -44.15
C ARG A 463 33.57 26.39 -44.50
N LEU A 464 32.65 26.32 -43.54
CA LEU A 464 31.23 26.61 -43.77
C LEU A 464 30.99 28.10 -44.01
N LEU A 465 31.70 29.00 -43.33
CA LEU A 465 31.61 30.45 -43.58
C LEU A 465 32.14 30.80 -44.98
N GLN A 466 33.22 30.17 -45.44
CA GLN A 466 33.71 30.31 -46.81
C GLN A 466 32.66 29.83 -47.82
N LEU A 467 32.03 28.67 -47.55
CA LEU A 467 30.94 28.15 -48.38
C LEU A 467 29.79 29.15 -48.49
N VAL A 468 29.33 29.74 -47.37
CA VAL A 468 28.25 30.75 -47.38
C VAL A 468 28.64 31.98 -48.20
N ARG A 469 29.86 32.48 -48.03
CA ARG A 469 30.39 33.64 -48.77
C ARG A 469 30.45 33.38 -50.27
N ASP A 470 30.92 32.20 -50.67
CA ASP A 470 31.23 31.89 -52.06
C ASP A 470 29.99 31.41 -52.83
N GLN A 471 29.09 30.63 -52.19
CA GLN A 471 27.89 30.11 -52.83
C GLN A 471 26.68 31.05 -52.77
N PHE A 472 26.63 32.00 -51.84
CA PHE A 472 25.48 32.90 -51.66
C PHE A 472 25.88 34.39 -51.64
N PRO A 473 26.66 34.89 -52.62
CA PRO A 473 27.25 36.24 -52.58
C PRO A 473 26.22 37.37 -52.50
N GLU A 474 25.02 37.17 -53.06
CA GLU A 474 23.92 38.14 -53.08
C GLU A 474 23.10 38.19 -51.78
N GLN A 475 23.36 37.29 -50.82
CA GLN A 475 22.58 37.18 -49.58
C GLN A 475 23.26 37.93 -48.44
N GLY A 476 22.49 38.54 -47.54
CA GLY A 476 23.03 39.29 -46.40
C GLY A 476 23.92 38.46 -45.46
N GLN A 477 23.74 37.14 -45.46
CA GLN A 477 24.55 36.17 -44.71
C GLN A 477 25.99 36.10 -45.22
N ALA A 478 26.25 36.34 -46.52
CA ALA A 478 27.62 36.35 -47.06
C ALA A 478 28.45 37.53 -46.51
N ALA A 479 27.83 38.70 -46.34
CA ALA A 479 28.49 39.84 -45.70
C ALA A 479 28.83 39.55 -44.23
N LYS A 480 27.91 38.93 -43.49
CA LYS A 480 28.16 38.48 -42.10
C LYS A 480 29.25 37.42 -42.01
N ALA A 481 29.27 36.46 -42.94
CA ALA A 481 30.28 35.42 -43.00
C ALA A 481 31.69 35.99 -43.27
N ARG A 482 31.79 36.97 -44.18
CA ARG A 482 33.05 37.68 -44.45
C ARG A 482 33.57 38.41 -43.21
N PHE A 483 32.71 39.15 -42.51
CA PHE A 483 33.08 39.83 -41.27
C PHE A 483 33.61 38.86 -40.21
N LEU A 484 32.95 37.71 -40.02
CA LEU A 484 33.37 36.70 -39.05
C LEU A 484 34.68 36.00 -39.42
N LEU A 485 34.98 35.82 -40.72
CA LEU A 485 36.25 35.25 -41.19
C LEU A 485 37.43 36.21 -41.02
N GLU A 486 37.18 37.52 -41.08
CA GLU A 486 38.22 38.56 -40.95
C GLU A 486 38.51 38.93 -39.48
N ASN A 487 37.54 38.72 -38.57
CA ASN A 487 37.58 39.27 -37.21
C ASN A 487 37.41 38.26 -36.06
N GLY A 488 37.23 36.96 -36.31
CA GLY A 488 37.04 35.96 -35.24
C GLY A 488 37.35 34.55 -35.64
#